data_AF-A0A5Z1SLN7-F1
#
_entry.id   AF-A0A5Z1SLN7-F1
#
_cell.length_a   1.000
_cell.length_b   1.000
_cell.length_c   1.000
_cell.angle_alpha   90.00
_cell.angle_beta   90.00
_cell.angle_gamma   90.00
#
_symmetry.space_group_name_H-M   'P 1'
#
loop_
_entity.id
_entity.type
_entity.pdbx_description
1 polymer ?
#
loop_
_entity_poly.entity_id
_entity_poly.type
_entity_poly.pdbx_seq_one_letter_code
_entity_poly.pdbx_strand_id
1 'polypeptide(L)'
;MKILKFNEINFGSYKNFKWGNNLEEFKTINIFYGRNYSGKTTLSRIARSFELKKHNEDFLDGNFKIKLEDGNFLTQNDVIKSNLDIRVYNSDFVKENLNYLYDKKGNIKGFKSIGEEQKNIKEIIEKREEILAKRNEKLKNIQINQDDISKKQQDKIKTLNENLTNKAKVIKSSSNLTKQGNDYNKKNLEKDLIVIKNDVNIYILNDETQNKLVKILEDKEKQNINFTINFNKNNFQNILKHSSEILEKKIIIKENLTSELRQWLEEGLKFHKEHSSTQQCKFCNNPLTLERIVWIENNIKDDSGEKEKI
;
A
#
# COMPACT_ATOMS: atom_id res chain seq x y z
N MET A 1 -1.61 55.43 41.63
CA MET A 1 -2.00 56.48 40.67
C MET A 1 -3.08 57.31 41.30
N LYS A 2 -2.95 58.64 41.31
CA LYS A 2 -3.93 59.56 41.87
C LYS A 2 -4.70 60.27 40.75
N ILE A 3 -6.00 60.40 40.93
CA ILE A 3 -6.86 61.22 40.06
C ILE A 3 -6.71 62.68 40.49
N LEU A 4 -6.45 63.59 39.54
CA LEU A 4 -6.40 65.03 39.81
C LEU A 4 -7.76 65.69 39.57
N LYS A 5 -8.40 65.45 38.42
CA LYS A 5 -9.71 66.03 38.07
C LYS A 5 -10.40 65.30 36.92
N PHE A 6 -11.72 65.48 36.80
CA PHE A 6 -12.46 65.08 35.60
C PHE A 6 -12.34 66.15 34.52
N ASN A 7 -11.36 66.03 33.61
CA ASN A 7 -11.08 67.06 32.61
C ASN A 7 -12.30 67.40 31.73
N GLU A 8 -12.99 66.39 31.20
CA GLU A 8 -14.19 66.55 30.36
C GLU A 8 -15.22 65.47 30.71
N ILE A 9 -16.51 65.83 30.76
CA ILE A 9 -17.61 64.88 31.04
C ILE A 9 -18.78 65.12 30.09
N ASN A 10 -19.20 64.07 29.40
CA ASN A 10 -20.45 63.96 28.68
C ASN A 10 -21.12 62.63 29.06
N PHE A 11 -21.76 62.61 30.23
CA PHE A 11 -22.25 61.40 30.89
C PHE A 11 -23.47 61.76 31.76
N GLY A 12 -24.61 61.12 31.49
CA GLY A 12 -25.87 61.38 32.20
C GLY A 12 -26.32 62.84 32.17
N SER A 13 -26.38 63.48 33.35
CA SER A 13 -26.78 64.89 33.50
C SER A 13 -25.70 65.90 33.08
N TYR A 14 -24.44 65.48 32.91
CA TYR A 14 -23.36 66.34 32.43
C TYR A 14 -23.31 66.32 30.91
N LYS A 15 -23.52 67.48 30.27
CA LYS A 15 -23.37 67.69 28.82
C LYS A 15 -22.18 68.62 28.56
N ASN A 16 -21.13 68.10 27.93
CA ASN A 16 -19.90 68.85 27.60
C ASN A 16 -19.31 69.64 28.77
N PHE A 17 -19.37 69.09 29.98
CA PHE A 17 -18.85 69.72 31.17
C PHE A 17 -17.32 69.72 31.14
N LYS A 18 -16.71 70.86 31.48
CA LYS A 18 -15.25 71.02 31.60
C LYS A 18 -14.90 71.46 33.02
N TRP A 19 -13.93 70.80 33.61
CA TRP A 19 -13.46 71.14 34.96
C TRP A 19 -12.57 72.38 34.91
N GLY A 20 -13.21 73.52 35.16
CA GLY A 20 -12.57 74.83 35.13
C GLY A 20 -11.49 75.00 36.19
N ASN A 21 -10.66 76.02 36.02
CA ASN A 21 -9.53 76.31 36.91
C ASN A 21 -9.97 76.78 38.31
N ASN A 22 -11.24 77.12 38.48
CA ASN A 22 -11.82 77.58 39.74
C ASN A 22 -12.27 76.42 40.64
N LEU A 23 -12.17 75.17 40.16
CA LEU A 23 -12.55 73.97 40.92
C LEU A 23 -11.29 73.28 41.44
N GLU A 24 -11.31 72.92 42.72
CA GLU A 24 -10.21 72.18 43.34
C GLU A 24 -10.01 70.80 42.69
N GLU A 25 -8.77 70.33 42.78
CA GLU A 25 -8.40 68.95 42.44
C GLU A 25 -8.84 67.97 43.53
N PHE A 26 -8.96 66.70 43.16
CA PHE A 26 -9.30 65.63 44.09
C PHE A 26 -8.23 65.44 45.17
N LYS A 27 -8.69 65.36 46.41
CA LYS A 27 -7.92 65.00 47.60
C LYS A 27 -8.05 63.50 47.89
N THR A 28 -7.46 63.03 48.99
CA THR A 28 -7.62 61.62 49.42
C THR A 28 -9.08 61.28 49.75
N ILE A 29 -9.81 62.25 50.33
CA ILE A 29 -11.24 62.14 50.64
C ILE A 29 -11.93 63.34 50.01
N ASN A 30 -13.02 63.07 49.27
CA ASN A 30 -13.79 64.10 48.56
C ASN A 30 -15.26 63.91 48.87
N ILE A 31 -15.92 64.98 49.32
CA ILE A 31 -17.34 64.97 49.66
C ILE A 31 -18.07 65.90 48.70
N PHE A 32 -18.99 65.33 47.91
CA PHE A 32 -19.82 66.07 46.97
C PHE A 32 -21.23 66.23 47.54
N TYR A 33 -21.66 67.47 47.80
CA TYR A 33 -23.00 67.81 48.29
C TYR A 33 -23.63 68.91 47.43
N GLY A 34 -24.96 69.06 47.50
CA GLY A 34 -25.71 70.00 46.66
C GLY A 34 -27.17 69.60 46.51
N ARG A 35 -27.96 70.44 45.83
CA ARG A 35 -29.42 70.24 45.65
C ARG A 35 -29.75 68.94 44.92
N ASN A 36 -30.97 68.45 45.08
CA ASN A 36 -31.46 67.32 44.28
C ASN A 36 -31.31 67.64 42.79
N TYR A 37 -31.02 66.60 41.98
CA TYR A 37 -30.78 66.72 40.54
C TYR A 37 -29.52 67.49 40.11
N SER A 38 -28.65 67.89 41.04
CA SER A 38 -27.38 68.59 40.72
C SER A 38 -26.27 67.70 40.11
N GLY A 39 -26.57 66.47 39.69
CA GLY A 39 -25.60 65.57 39.04
C GLY A 39 -24.65 64.78 39.96
N LYS A 40 -24.74 64.90 41.29
CA LYS A 40 -23.84 64.19 42.24
C LYS A 40 -23.74 62.68 41.99
N THR A 41 -24.88 62.01 41.87
CA THR A 41 -24.93 60.56 41.63
C THR A 41 -24.30 60.21 40.29
N THR A 42 -24.57 60.99 39.24
CA THR A 42 -23.96 60.83 37.92
C THR A 42 -22.43 60.90 37.99
N LEU A 43 -21.88 61.90 38.68
CA LEU A 43 -20.43 62.03 38.86
C LEU A 43 -19.84 60.84 39.62
N SER A 44 -20.48 60.44 40.72
CA SER A 44 -20.04 59.30 41.52
C SER A 44 -20.07 57.97 40.75
N ARG A 45 -20.99 57.81 39.80
CA ARG A 45 -21.11 56.61 38.96
C ARG A 45 -19.92 56.44 38.02
N ILE A 46 -19.37 57.54 37.51
CA ILE A 46 -18.14 57.50 36.69
C ILE A 46 -16.99 56.95 37.53
N ALA A 47 -16.79 57.47 38.74
CA ALA A 47 -15.76 56.95 39.65
C ALA A 47 -16.04 55.49 40.03
N ARG A 48 -17.30 55.13 40.32
CA ARG A 48 -17.67 53.76 40.70
C ARG A 48 -17.41 52.75 39.59
N SER A 49 -17.51 53.14 38.32
CA SER A 49 -17.16 52.27 37.20
C SER A 49 -15.71 51.82 37.26
N PHE A 50 -14.79 52.70 37.66
CA PHE A 50 -13.37 52.35 37.87
C PHE A 50 -13.16 51.49 39.12
N GLU A 51 -13.93 51.68 40.20
CA GLU A 51 -13.88 50.81 41.40
C GLU A 51 -14.29 49.37 41.07
N LEU A 52 -15.41 49.18 40.35
CA LEU A 52 -15.96 47.87 40.02
C LEU A 52 -15.36 47.25 38.75
N LYS A 53 -14.50 47.99 38.03
CA LYS A 53 -13.96 47.62 36.72
C LYS A 53 -15.06 47.23 35.73
N LYS A 54 -16.19 47.92 35.79
CA LYS A 54 -17.40 47.64 34.99
C LYS A 54 -18.04 48.95 34.53
N HIS A 55 -18.44 49.00 33.26
CA HIS A 55 -19.21 50.12 32.74
C HIS A 55 -20.57 50.23 33.43
N ASN A 56 -21.06 51.47 33.57
CA ASN A 56 -22.40 51.70 34.10
C ASN A 56 -23.45 51.28 33.07
N GLU A 57 -24.42 50.47 33.48
CA GLU A 57 -25.45 49.92 32.59
C GLU A 57 -26.45 50.99 32.10
N ASP A 58 -26.66 52.07 32.86
CA ASP A 58 -27.62 53.12 32.52
C ASP A 58 -27.08 54.09 31.46
N PHE A 59 -25.76 54.13 31.22
CA PHE A 59 -25.10 55.15 30.39
C PHE A 59 -23.96 54.57 29.56
N LEU A 60 -24.30 53.65 28.65
CA LEU A 60 -23.34 52.96 27.78
C LEU A 60 -22.60 53.90 26.81
N ASP A 61 -23.25 54.96 26.34
CA ASP A 61 -22.69 55.93 25.37
C ASP A 61 -21.97 57.13 26.04
N GLY A 62 -21.79 57.07 27.36
CA GLY A 62 -21.20 58.17 28.11
C GLY A 62 -19.68 58.28 27.89
N ASN A 63 -19.21 59.51 27.65
CA ASN A 63 -17.80 59.82 27.41
C ASN A 63 -17.24 60.73 28.50
N PHE A 64 -16.04 60.45 28.99
CA PHE A 64 -15.36 61.30 29.96
C PHE A 64 -13.85 61.17 29.85
N LYS A 65 -13.13 62.19 30.32
CA LYS A 65 -11.67 62.21 30.44
C LYS A 65 -11.27 62.55 31.85
N ILE A 66 -10.46 61.72 32.47
CA ILE A 66 -9.94 61.91 33.83
C ILE A 66 -8.45 62.19 33.74
N LYS A 67 -7.99 63.28 34.34
CA LYS A 67 -6.57 63.62 34.40
C LYS A 67 -5.94 62.95 35.62
N LEU A 68 -4.82 62.26 35.40
CA LEU A 68 -3.99 61.66 36.43
C LEU A 68 -2.79 62.56 36.77
N GLU A 69 -2.14 62.24 37.91
CA GLU A 69 -0.95 62.95 38.40
C GLU A 69 0.28 62.82 37.49
N ASP A 70 0.39 61.70 36.77
CA ASP A 70 1.47 61.44 35.79
C ASP A 70 1.27 62.18 34.45
N GLY A 71 0.21 62.99 34.33
CA GLY A 71 -0.14 63.72 33.12
C GLY A 71 -0.95 62.91 32.10
N ASN A 72 -1.16 61.61 32.34
CA ASN A 72 -1.98 60.76 31.49
C ASN A 72 -3.48 61.01 31.70
N PHE A 73 -4.27 60.56 30.72
CA PHE A 73 -5.73 60.62 30.77
C PHE A 73 -6.34 59.23 30.74
N LEU A 74 -7.35 59.01 31.58
CA LEU A 74 -8.21 57.83 31.48
C LEU A 74 -9.54 58.18 30.83
N THR A 75 -10.02 57.27 30.01
CA THR A 75 -11.28 57.37 29.27
C THR A 75 -12.21 56.23 29.65
N GLN A 76 -13.41 56.22 29.07
CA GLN A 76 -14.36 55.12 29.22
C GLN A 76 -13.76 53.76 28.85
N ASN A 77 -12.86 53.70 27.87
CA ASN A 77 -12.24 52.45 27.42
C ASN A 77 -11.27 51.84 28.44
N ASP A 78 -10.78 52.66 29.38
CA ASP A 78 -9.78 52.26 30.36
C ASP A 78 -10.39 51.73 31.67
N VAL A 79 -11.71 51.82 31.82
CA VAL A 79 -12.46 51.45 33.02
C VAL A 79 -12.12 50.04 33.52
N ILE A 80 -12.10 49.05 32.62
CA ILE A 80 -11.88 47.64 32.99
C ILE A 80 -10.40 47.38 33.34
N LYS A 81 -9.47 48.05 32.65
CA LYS A 81 -8.02 47.81 32.74
C LYS A 81 -7.32 48.67 33.78
N SER A 82 -8.04 49.64 34.36
CA SER A 82 -7.46 50.58 35.31
C SER A 82 -7.03 49.91 36.62
N ASN A 83 -5.93 50.42 37.16
CA ASN A 83 -5.37 50.04 38.47
C ASN A 83 -5.57 51.14 39.52
N LEU A 84 -6.62 51.96 39.35
CA LEU A 84 -7.01 52.95 40.34
C LEU A 84 -7.52 52.26 41.61
N ASP A 85 -6.97 52.64 42.76
CA ASP A 85 -7.49 52.25 44.07
C ASP A 85 -8.42 53.37 44.56
N ILE A 86 -9.71 53.20 44.31
CA ILE A 86 -10.75 54.16 44.67
C ILE A 86 -11.94 53.44 45.30
N ARG A 87 -12.58 54.12 46.25
CA ARG A 87 -13.79 53.64 46.92
C ARG A 87 -14.89 54.66 46.78
N VAL A 88 -16.05 54.24 46.30
CA VAL A 88 -17.18 55.14 46.06
C VAL A 88 -18.37 54.76 46.93
N TYR A 89 -18.63 55.59 47.93
CA TYR A 89 -19.85 55.51 48.71
C TYR A 89 -20.94 56.38 48.07
N ASN A 90 -21.88 55.75 47.35
CA ASN A 90 -23.02 56.43 46.74
C ASN A 90 -24.32 55.61 46.93
N SER A 91 -25.44 56.09 46.39
CA SER A 91 -26.74 55.39 46.49
C SER A 91 -26.72 53.96 45.93
N ASP A 92 -25.94 53.72 44.86
CA ASP A 92 -25.82 52.40 44.27
C ASP A 92 -25.04 51.46 45.21
N PHE A 93 -24.18 51.99 46.10
CA PHE A 93 -23.37 51.20 47.04
C PHE A 93 -24.25 50.74 48.19
N VAL A 94 -25.04 51.70 48.72
CA VAL A 94 -26.02 51.45 49.76
C VAL A 94 -27.07 50.44 49.26
N LYS A 95 -27.56 50.57 48.02
CA LYS A 95 -28.43 49.56 47.43
C LYS A 95 -27.73 48.20 47.37
N GLU A 96 -26.63 48.06 46.65
CA GLU A 96 -26.00 46.74 46.44
C GLU A 96 -25.55 46.02 47.72
N ASN A 97 -25.12 46.75 48.75
CA ASN A 97 -24.53 46.15 49.96
C ASN A 97 -25.41 46.24 51.21
N LEU A 98 -26.32 47.22 51.27
CA LEU A 98 -27.19 47.52 52.41
C LEU A 98 -28.67 47.50 51.99
N ASN A 99 -29.05 46.54 51.13
CA ASN A 99 -30.42 46.40 50.59
C ASN A 99 -31.52 46.34 51.66
N TYR A 100 -31.20 45.92 52.89
CA TYR A 100 -32.15 45.92 54.02
C TYR A 100 -32.68 47.31 54.41
N LEU A 101 -31.98 48.39 54.03
CA LEU A 101 -32.45 49.76 54.25
C LEU A 101 -33.60 50.16 53.32
N TYR A 102 -33.80 49.42 52.22
CA TYR A 102 -34.81 49.71 51.20
C TYR A 102 -35.91 48.64 51.11
N ASP A 103 -35.64 47.40 51.53
CA ASP A 103 -36.60 46.30 51.51
C ASP A 103 -36.66 45.58 52.87
N LYS A 104 -37.87 45.32 53.40
CA LYS A 104 -38.08 44.57 54.64
C LYS A 104 -37.57 43.12 54.58
N LYS A 105 -37.33 42.58 53.37
CA LYS A 105 -36.68 41.28 53.13
C LYS A 105 -35.24 41.41 52.61
N GLY A 106 -34.69 42.62 52.57
CA GLY A 106 -33.36 42.88 52.04
C GLY A 106 -32.27 42.27 52.94
N ASN A 107 -31.28 41.64 52.31
CA ASN A 107 -30.11 41.08 53.00
C ASN A 107 -28.94 42.07 52.96
N ILE A 108 -28.08 42.04 53.98
CA ILE A 108 -26.74 42.64 53.91
C ILE A 108 -25.88 41.70 53.08
N LYS A 109 -25.13 42.20 52.08
CA LYS A 109 -24.06 41.40 51.48
C LYS A 109 -23.03 41.14 52.59
N GLY A 110 -23.05 39.93 53.13
CA GLY A 110 -22.13 39.52 54.18
C GLY A 110 -20.69 39.80 53.74
N PHE A 111 -19.85 40.28 54.66
CA PHE A 111 -18.43 40.48 54.41
C PHE A 111 -17.82 39.12 54.01
N LYS A 112 -17.65 38.94 52.69
CA LYS A 112 -16.98 37.79 52.05
C LYS A 112 -17.41 36.43 52.62
N SER A 113 -18.67 36.02 52.39
CA SER A 113 -19.17 34.72 52.85
C SER A 113 -19.27 33.70 51.71
N ILE A 114 -18.40 32.70 51.78
CA ILE A 114 -18.35 31.30 51.31
C ILE A 114 -19.61 30.66 50.64
N GLY A 115 -20.82 31.22 50.73
CA GLY A 115 -22.05 30.61 50.24
C GLY A 115 -22.32 30.76 48.73
N GLU A 116 -21.91 31.86 48.09
CA GLU A 116 -22.18 32.08 46.66
C GLU A 116 -21.32 31.18 45.76
N GLU A 117 -20.05 30.96 46.13
CA GLU A 117 -19.16 30.02 45.45
C GLU A 117 -19.65 28.57 45.58
N GLN A 118 -20.13 28.16 46.77
CA GLN A 118 -20.62 26.80 47.01
C GLN A 118 -21.87 26.47 46.19
N LYS A 119 -22.81 27.42 46.03
CA LYS A 119 -24.00 27.21 45.21
C LYS A 119 -23.63 27.03 43.73
N ASN A 120 -22.75 27.89 43.21
CA ASN A 120 -22.27 27.80 41.83
C ASN A 120 -21.53 26.49 41.58
N ILE A 121 -20.70 26.04 42.53
CA ILE A 121 -19.99 24.75 42.43
C ILE A 121 -20.97 23.58 42.37
N LYS A 122 -22.01 23.56 43.21
CA LYS A 122 -23.00 22.49 43.23
C LYS A 122 -23.79 22.40 41.92
N GLU A 123 -24.24 23.53 41.37
CA GLU A 123 -24.92 23.56 40.07
C GLU A 123 -24.01 23.10 38.92
N ILE A 124 -22.71 23.39 38.99
CA ILE A 124 -21.73 22.90 38.01
C ILE A 124 -21.53 21.39 38.13
N ILE A 125 -21.50 20.83 39.34
CA ILE A 125 -21.36 19.39 39.58
C ILE A 125 -22.58 18.66 39.02
N GLU A 126 -23.79 19.08 39.36
CA GLU A 126 -25.04 18.45 38.89
C GLU A 126 -25.10 18.42 37.35
N LYS A 127 -24.77 19.54 36.68
CA LYS A 127 -24.69 19.60 35.21
C LYS A 127 -23.64 18.65 34.65
N ARG A 128 -22.49 18.49 35.30
CA ARG A 128 -21.42 17.57 34.85
C ARG A 128 -21.81 16.11 35.04
N GLU A 129 -22.52 15.78 36.12
CA GLU A 129 -23.03 14.44 36.38
C GLU A 129 -24.06 14.01 35.34
N GLU A 130 -24.99 14.89 34.96
CA GLU A 130 -25.94 14.62 33.87
C GLU A 130 -25.23 14.37 32.52
N ILE A 131 -24.22 15.17 32.21
CA ILE A 131 -23.42 15.00 30.98
C ILE A 131 -22.67 13.66 31.02
N LEU A 132 -22.09 13.29 32.18
CA LEU A 132 -21.41 12.02 32.37
C LEU A 132 -22.37 10.83 32.21
N ALA A 133 -23.56 10.88 32.80
CA ALA A 133 -24.58 9.84 32.65
C ALA A 133 -24.93 9.61 31.18
N LYS A 134 -25.25 10.69 30.44
CA LYS A 134 -25.54 10.62 28.99
C LYS A 134 -24.38 10.09 28.16
N ARG A 135 -23.14 10.44 28.51
CA ARG A 135 -21.94 9.92 27.83
C ARG A 135 -21.71 8.44 28.13
N ASN A 136 -21.93 8.01 29.37
CA ASN A 136 -21.78 6.61 29.78
C ASN A 136 -22.82 5.71 29.10
N GLU A 137 -24.06 6.16 28.95
CA GLU A 137 -25.07 5.43 28.16
C GLU A 137 -24.66 5.29 26.69
N LYS A 138 -24.18 6.37 26.06
CA LYS A 138 -23.66 6.31 24.69
C LYS A 138 -22.48 5.36 24.55
N LEU A 139 -21.54 5.38 25.50
CA LEU A 139 -20.40 4.47 25.53
C LEU A 139 -20.85 3.01 25.62
N LYS A 140 -21.79 2.69 26.53
CA LYS A 140 -22.36 1.33 26.63
C LYS A 140 -22.98 0.87 25.31
N ASN A 141 -23.76 1.73 24.65
CA ASN A 141 -24.38 1.39 23.37
C ASN A 141 -23.36 1.16 22.25
N ILE A 142 -22.30 1.98 22.21
CA ILE A 142 -21.19 1.79 21.26
C ILE A 142 -20.48 0.47 21.52
N GLN A 143 -20.23 0.13 22.79
CA GLN A 143 -19.55 -1.10 23.16
C GLN A 143 -20.36 -2.34 22.83
N ILE A 144 -21.68 -2.34 23.10
CA ILE A 144 -22.60 -3.41 22.68
C ILE A 144 -22.59 -3.57 21.16
N ASN A 145 -22.66 -2.48 20.40
CA ASN A 145 -22.61 -2.52 18.94
C ASN A 145 -21.28 -3.07 18.42
N GLN A 146 -20.16 -2.70 19.05
CA GLN A 146 -18.84 -3.24 18.69
C GLN A 146 -18.76 -4.75 18.96
N ASP A 147 -19.27 -5.20 20.11
CA ASP A 147 -19.29 -6.62 20.45
C ASP A 147 -20.17 -7.42 19.49
N ASP A 148 -21.33 -6.89 19.10
CA ASP A 148 -22.22 -7.53 18.11
C ASP A 148 -21.61 -7.58 16.71
N ILE A 149 -20.94 -6.51 16.27
CA ILE A 149 -20.22 -6.49 14.98
C ILE A 149 -19.06 -7.50 15.02
N SER A 150 -18.31 -7.54 16.12
CA SER A 150 -17.20 -8.48 16.31
C SER A 150 -17.69 -9.93 16.27
N LYS A 151 -18.78 -10.26 16.98
CA LYS A 151 -19.41 -11.58 16.93
C LYS A 151 -19.85 -11.95 15.52
N LYS A 152 -20.59 -11.06 14.84
CA LYS A 152 -21.02 -11.30 13.44
C LYS A 152 -19.85 -11.50 12.49
N GLN A 153 -18.75 -10.77 12.68
CA GLN A 153 -17.54 -10.94 11.89
C GLN A 153 -16.88 -12.30 12.16
N GLN A 154 -16.75 -12.69 13.43
CA GLN A 154 -16.21 -13.99 13.83
C GLN A 154 -17.07 -15.14 13.27
N ASP A 155 -18.39 -15.06 13.36
CA ASP A 155 -19.31 -16.05 12.81
C ASP A 155 -19.15 -16.19 11.29
N LYS A 156 -19.09 -15.06 10.56
CA LYS A 156 -18.85 -15.09 9.10
C LYS A 156 -17.51 -15.72 8.73
N ILE A 157 -16.44 -15.38 9.47
CA ILE A 157 -15.12 -15.97 9.25
C ILE A 157 -15.14 -17.47 9.53
N LYS A 158 -15.83 -17.89 10.59
CA LYS A 158 -15.99 -19.30 10.94
C LYS A 158 -16.73 -20.06 9.84
N THR A 159 -17.89 -19.55 9.40
CA THR A 159 -18.67 -20.15 8.29
C THR A 159 -17.85 -20.22 7.00
N LEU A 160 -17.09 -19.16 6.66
CA LEU A 160 -16.21 -19.17 5.49
C LEU A 160 -15.13 -20.25 5.60
N ASN A 161 -14.48 -20.36 6.76
CA ASN A 161 -13.45 -21.36 7.00
C ASN A 161 -14.01 -22.79 6.92
N GLU A 162 -15.20 -23.03 7.47
CA GLU A 162 -15.92 -24.30 7.37
C GLU A 162 -16.24 -24.62 5.90
N ASN A 163 -16.77 -23.67 5.13
CA ASN A 163 -17.07 -23.83 3.71
C ASN A 163 -15.81 -24.17 2.89
N LEU A 164 -14.72 -23.44 3.09
CA LEU A 164 -13.44 -23.71 2.42
C LEU A 164 -12.92 -25.11 2.78
N THR A 165 -13.01 -25.49 4.04
CA THR A 165 -12.57 -26.82 4.52
C THR A 165 -13.43 -27.93 3.91
N ASN A 166 -14.74 -27.78 3.91
CA ASN A 166 -15.67 -28.76 3.33
C ASN A 166 -15.47 -28.87 1.82
N LYS A 167 -15.28 -27.76 1.11
CA LYS A 167 -15.02 -27.79 -0.33
C LYS A 167 -13.66 -28.42 -0.66
N ALA A 168 -12.63 -28.12 0.13
CA ALA A 168 -11.33 -28.77 -0.01
C ALA A 168 -11.42 -30.29 0.23
N LYS A 169 -12.22 -30.74 1.20
CA LYS A 169 -12.50 -32.17 1.40
C LYS A 169 -13.17 -32.80 0.18
N VAL A 170 -14.18 -32.16 -0.41
CA VAL A 170 -14.84 -32.66 -1.62
C VAL A 170 -13.86 -32.80 -2.79
N ILE A 171 -12.99 -31.80 -2.99
CA ILE A 171 -11.97 -31.83 -4.04
C ILE A 171 -10.94 -32.95 -3.77
N LYS A 172 -10.47 -33.07 -2.53
CA LYS A 172 -9.58 -34.14 -2.09
C LYS A 172 -10.19 -35.54 -2.31
N SER A 173 -11.49 -35.69 -2.05
CA SER A 173 -12.22 -36.94 -2.27
C SER A 173 -12.49 -37.27 -3.75
N SER A 174 -12.10 -36.40 -4.69
CA SER A 174 -12.18 -36.75 -6.11
C SER A 174 -11.22 -37.90 -6.45
N SER A 175 -11.69 -38.83 -7.27
CA SER A 175 -10.95 -40.04 -7.66
C SER A 175 -9.61 -39.72 -8.33
N ASN A 176 -9.53 -38.60 -9.05
CA ASN A 176 -8.34 -38.17 -9.79
C ASN A 176 -7.22 -37.71 -8.84
N LEU A 177 -7.53 -36.93 -7.79
CA LEU A 177 -6.55 -36.46 -6.81
C LEU A 177 -6.17 -37.55 -5.80
N THR A 178 -7.12 -38.44 -5.47
CA THR A 178 -6.85 -39.58 -4.57
C THR A 178 -5.74 -40.48 -5.11
N LYS A 179 -5.64 -40.63 -6.44
CA LYS A 179 -4.58 -41.41 -7.12
C LYS A 179 -3.19 -40.74 -7.06
N GLN A 180 -3.11 -39.42 -6.89
CA GLN A 180 -1.85 -38.65 -6.95
C GLN A 180 -1.25 -38.28 -5.59
N GLY A 181 -1.96 -38.54 -4.49
CA GLY A 181 -1.54 -38.16 -3.14
C GLY A 181 -2.56 -37.23 -2.49
N ASN A 182 -3.05 -37.63 -1.33
CA ASN A 182 -4.21 -37.04 -0.65
C ASN A 182 -3.89 -35.74 0.12
N ASP A 183 -3.09 -34.84 -0.45
CA ASP A 183 -2.54 -33.70 0.29
C ASP A 183 -3.29 -32.37 0.08
N TYR A 184 -4.31 -32.39 -0.78
CA TYR A 184 -5.12 -31.20 -1.05
C TYR A 184 -5.90 -30.75 0.20
N ASN A 185 -5.60 -29.55 0.69
CA ASN A 185 -6.21 -28.99 1.90
C ASN A 185 -6.68 -27.56 1.69
N LYS A 186 -7.23 -26.95 2.75
CA LYS A 186 -7.77 -25.59 2.73
C LYS A 186 -6.79 -24.55 2.15
N LYS A 187 -5.50 -24.63 2.47
CA LYS A 187 -4.48 -23.67 2.00
C LYS A 187 -4.24 -23.78 0.49
N ASN A 188 -4.36 -24.98 -0.08
CA ASN A 188 -4.28 -25.17 -1.53
C ASN A 188 -5.46 -24.49 -2.20
N LEU A 189 -6.68 -24.75 -1.71
CA LEU A 189 -7.89 -24.12 -2.24
C LEU A 189 -7.85 -22.59 -2.17
N GLU A 190 -7.34 -22.02 -1.08
CA GLU A 190 -7.17 -20.56 -0.96
C GLU A 190 -6.21 -20.00 -2.02
N LYS A 191 -5.10 -20.70 -2.32
CA LYS A 191 -4.18 -20.30 -3.38
C LYS A 191 -4.82 -20.39 -4.76
N ASP A 192 -5.54 -21.47 -5.03
CA ASP A 192 -6.19 -21.69 -6.31
C ASP A 192 -7.28 -20.64 -6.56
N LEU A 193 -8.07 -20.29 -5.52
CA LEU A 193 -9.07 -19.23 -5.58
C LEU A 193 -8.48 -17.87 -5.95
N ILE A 194 -7.25 -17.55 -5.51
CA ILE A 194 -6.56 -16.30 -5.86
C ILE A 194 -6.20 -16.29 -7.35
N VAL A 195 -5.71 -17.42 -7.86
CA VAL A 195 -5.27 -17.55 -9.26
C VAL A 195 -6.46 -17.48 -10.22
N ILE A 196 -7.56 -18.17 -9.91
CA ILE A 196 -8.73 -18.24 -10.80
C ILE A 196 -9.65 -17.02 -10.72
N LYS A 197 -9.49 -16.16 -9.69
CA LYS A 197 -10.41 -15.07 -9.37
C LYS A 197 -10.72 -14.15 -10.55
N ASN A 198 -9.71 -13.85 -11.36
CA ASN A 198 -9.80 -12.84 -12.41
C ASN A 198 -10.29 -13.41 -13.75
N ASP A 199 -10.06 -14.70 -14.02
CA ASP A 199 -10.35 -15.31 -15.33
C ASP A 199 -10.80 -16.77 -15.17
N VAL A 200 -11.97 -16.97 -14.56
CA VAL A 200 -12.52 -18.31 -14.28
C VAL A 200 -12.68 -19.14 -15.56
N ASN A 201 -13.09 -18.51 -16.67
CA ASN A 201 -13.39 -19.21 -17.92
C ASN A 201 -12.17 -19.90 -18.54
N ILE A 202 -10.96 -19.40 -18.28
CA ILE A 202 -9.71 -20.00 -18.79
C ILE A 202 -9.43 -21.36 -18.11
N TYR A 203 -9.87 -21.53 -16.87
CA TYR A 203 -9.62 -22.74 -16.08
C TYR A 203 -10.74 -23.79 -16.21
N ILE A 204 -11.81 -23.50 -16.95
CA ILE A 204 -12.86 -24.48 -17.24
C ILE A 204 -12.39 -25.33 -18.43
N LEU A 205 -12.10 -26.60 -18.17
CA LEU A 205 -11.75 -27.56 -19.20
C LEU A 205 -13.00 -28.01 -19.95
N ASN A 206 -12.87 -28.20 -21.27
CA ASN A 206 -13.88 -28.88 -22.07
C ASN A 206 -13.75 -30.41 -21.91
N ASP A 207 -14.83 -31.13 -22.24
CA ASP A 207 -14.92 -32.58 -22.03
C ASP A 207 -13.81 -33.35 -22.74
N GLU A 208 -13.40 -32.90 -23.93
CA GLU A 208 -12.36 -33.58 -24.71
C GLU A 208 -10.98 -33.47 -24.03
N THR A 209 -10.61 -32.27 -23.60
CA THR A 209 -9.34 -32.03 -22.88
C THR A 209 -9.34 -32.74 -21.53
N GLN A 210 -10.46 -32.69 -20.81
CA GLN A 210 -10.61 -33.38 -19.53
C GLN A 210 -10.39 -34.90 -19.68
N ASN A 211 -11.02 -35.53 -20.67
CA ASN A 211 -10.86 -36.96 -20.93
C ASN A 211 -9.42 -37.35 -21.30
N LYS A 212 -8.71 -36.52 -22.06
CA LYS A 212 -7.29 -36.74 -22.38
C LYS A 212 -6.42 -36.71 -21.11
N LEU A 213 -6.62 -35.71 -20.26
CA LEU A 213 -5.86 -35.57 -19.01
C LEU A 213 -6.15 -36.70 -18.01
N VAL A 214 -7.42 -37.13 -17.89
CA VAL A 214 -7.77 -38.27 -17.03
C VAL A 214 -7.07 -39.56 -17.49
N LYS A 215 -6.99 -39.82 -18.80
CA LYS A 215 -6.27 -41.00 -19.32
C LYS A 215 -4.78 -41.00 -18.93
N ILE A 216 -4.12 -39.84 -18.99
CA ILE A 216 -2.72 -39.70 -18.55
C ILE A 216 -2.56 -40.04 -17.07
N LEU A 217 -3.54 -39.67 -16.23
CA LEU A 217 -3.52 -40.04 -14.80
C LEU A 217 -3.74 -41.53 -14.55
N GLU A 218 -4.34 -42.24 -15.49
CA GLU A 218 -4.61 -43.68 -15.42
C GLU A 218 -3.51 -44.53 -16.04
N ASP A 219 -2.58 -43.91 -16.77
CA ASP A 219 -1.43 -44.60 -17.34
C ASP A 219 -0.58 -45.20 -16.21
N LYS A 220 -0.57 -46.53 -16.15
CA LYS A 220 0.30 -47.29 -15.26
C LYS A 220 1.61 -47.56 -15.97
N GLU A 221 2.68 -47.57 -15.19
CA GLU A 221 3.99 -48.04 -15.64
C GLU A 221 3.82 -49.44 -16.24
N LYS A 222 4.12 -49.58 -17.52
CA LYS A 222 4.08 -50.88 -18.19
C LYS A 222 5.17 -51.75 -17.55
N GLN A 223 4.86 -53.04 -17.37
CA GLN A 223 5.85 -53.97 -16.86
C GLN A 223 7.12 -53.90 -17.71
N ASN A 224 8.27 -53.82 -17.04
CA ASN A 224 9.55 -53.92 -17.72
C ASN A 224 9.59 -55.22 -18.51
N ILE A 225 9.77 -55.10 -19.83
CA ILE A 225 9.93 -56.25 -20.69
C ILE A 225 11.34 -56.78 -20.42
N ASN A 226 11.44 -57.82 -19.59
CA ASN A 226 12.68 -58.56 -19.39
C ASN A 226 12.97 -59.36 -20.66
N PHE A 227 13.58 -58.69 -21.65
CA PHE A 227 14.00 -59.33 -22.87
C PHE A 227 15.38 -59.96 -22.66
N THR A 228 15.41 -61.28 -22.51
CA THR A 228 16.67 -62.04 -22.52
C THR A 228 17.14 -62.13 -23.97
N ILE A 229 18.09 -61.26 -24.36
CA ILE A 229 18.70 -61.33 -25.69
C ILE A 229 19.52 -62.61 -25.76
N ASN A 230 18.98 -63.64 -26.42
CA ASN A 230 19.74 -64.84 -26.72
C ASN A 230 20.52 -64.60 -28.01
N PHE A 231 21.74 -64.05 -27.89
CA PHE A 231 22.59 -63.81 -29.04
C PHE A 231 23.08 -65.13 -29.62
N ASN A 232 22.54 -65.53 -30.77
CA ASN A 232 23.03 -66.67 -31.52
C ASN A 232 23.92 -66.18 -32.67
N LYS A 233 25.24 -66.33 -32.52
CA LYS A 233 26.23 -66.02 -33.55
C LYS A 233 25.92 -66.70 -34.90
N ASN A 234 25.30 -67.88 -34.87
CA ASN A 234 24.97 -68.63 -36.09
C ASN A 234 23.89 -67.94 -36.94
N ASN A 235 22.97 -67.18 -36.33
CA ASN A 235 21.94 -66.44 -37.05
C ASN A 235 22.53 -65.30 -37.91
N PHE A 236 23.77 -64.89 -37.62
CA PHE A 236 24.49 -63.83 -38.32
C PHE A 236 25.61 -64.37 -39.23
N GLN A 237 25.74 -65.70 -39.38
CA GLN A 237 26.75 -66.29 -40.27
C GLN A 237 26.60 -65.81 -41.72
N ASN A 238 25.37 -65.62 -42.19
CA ASN A 238 25.12 -65.10 -43.53
C ASN A 238 25.62 -63.66 -43.69
N ILE A 239 25.44 -62.81 -42.66
CA ILE A 239 25.96 -61.44 -42.66
C ILE A 239 27.49 -61.46 -42.66
N LEU A 240 28.11 -62.31 -41.82
CA LEU A 240 29.56 -62.48 -41.80
C LEU A 240 30.09 -62.93 -43.16
N LYS A 241 29.46 -63.94 -43.77
CA LYS A 241 29.86 -64.46 -45.09
C LYS A 241 29.79 -63.39 -46.17
N HIS A 242 28.64 -62.71 -46.30
CA HIS A 242 28.47 -61.63 -47.27
C HIS A 242 29.44 -60.47 -47.03
N SER A 243 29.68 -60.10 -45.76
CA SER A 243 30.60 -59.02 -45.43
C SER A 243 32.04 -59.39 -45.78
N SER A 244 32.46 -60.64 -45.51
CA SER A 244 33.78 -61.14 -45.91
C SER A 244 33.96 -61.17 -47.43
N GLU A 245 32.96 -61.62 -48.18
CA GLU A 245 33.01 -61.63 -49.66
C GLU A 245 33.21 -60.22 -50.23
N ILE A 246 32.55 -59.21 -49.67
CA ILE A 246 32.72 -57.80 -50.08
C ILE A 246 34.10 -57.27 -49.68
N LEU A 247 34.54 -57.54 -48.44
CA LEU A 247 35.80 -57.00 -47.91
C LEU A 247 37.04 -57.66 -48.54
N GLU A 248 36.95 -58.93 -48.94
CA GLU A 248 38.04 -59.68 -49.58
C GLU A 248 38.12 -59.46 -51.11
N LYS A 249 37.14 -58.75 -51.69
CA LYS A 249 37.12 -58.41 -53.11
C LYS A 249 38.29 -57.46 -53.43
N LYS A 250 39.32 -57.99 -54.11
CA LYS A 250 40.45 -57.19 -54.59
C LYS A 250 39.99 -56.22 -55.68
N ILE A 251 39.99 -54.93 -55.36
CA ILE A 251 39.75 -53.86 -56.35
C ILE A 251 41.08 -53.56 -57.04
N ILE A 252 41.15 -53.73 -58.36
CA ILE A 252 42.27 -53.26 -59.16
C ILE A 252 41.96 -51.81 -59.56
N ILE A 253 42.77 -50.86 -59.08
CA ILE A 253 42.64 -49.45 -59.48
C ILE A 253 43.09 -49.33 -60.93
N LYS A 254 42.15 -49.01 -61.82
CA LYS A 254 42.43 -48.73 -63.24
C LYS A 254 42.68 -47.24 -63.43
N GLU A 255 43.64 -46.91 -64.28
CA GLU A 255 43.89 -45.56 -64.75
C GLU A 255 42.78 -45.14 -65.72
N ASN A 256 42.37 -43.87 -65.63
CA ASN A 256 41.28 -43.33 -66.45
C ASN A 256 41.78 -43.05 -67.88
N LEU A 257 41.80 -44.10 -68.70
CA LEU A 257 42.21 -44.04 -70.10
C LEU A 257 41.03 -43.66 -70.99
N THR A 258 41.22 -42.74 -71.95
CA THR A 258 40.21 -42.47 -72.97
C THR A 258 40.00 -43.69 -73.87
N SER A 259 38.86 -43.76 -74.56
CA SER A 259 38.54 -44.88 -75.46
C SER A 259 39.61 -45.07 -76.54
N GLU A 260 40.14 -43.96 -77.08
CA GLU A 260 41.18 -43.97 -78.11
C GLU A 260 42.51 -44.48 -77.55
N LEU A 261 42.89 -44.06 -76.34
CA LEU A 261 44.11 -44.54 -75.67
C LEU A 261 44.01 -46.03 -75.32
N ARG A 262 42.83 -46.48 -74.88
CA ARG A 262 42.59 -47.91 -74.60
C ARG A 262 42.72 -48.74 -75.87
N GLN A 263 42.10 -48.30 -76.97
CA GLN A 263 42.24 -48.99 -78.26
C GLN A 263 43.69 -48.99 -78.74
N TRP A 264 44.40 -47.87 -78.62
CA TRP A 264 45.81 -47.78 -78.97
C TRP A 264 46.68 -48.75 -78.15
N LEU A 265 46.43 -48.86 -76.84
CA LEU A 265 47.12 -49.81 -75.96
C LEU A 265 46.79 -51.26 -76.33
N GLU A 266 45.52 -51.57 -76.60
CA GLU A 266 45.07 -52.92 -76.98
C GLU A 266 45.67 -53.35 -78.32
N GLU A 267 45.68 -52.47 -79.32
CA GLU A 267 46.31 -52.72 -80.62
C GLU A 267 47.83 -52.79 -80.52
N GLY A 268 48.44 -51.87 -79.76
CA GLY A 268 49.87 -51.83 -79.50
C GLY A 268 50.38 -53.10 -78.81
N LEU A 269 49.62 -53.65 -77.86
CA LEU A 269 49.97 -54.87 -77.15
C LEU A 269 49.99 -56.10 -78.07
N LYS A 270 49.19 -56.14 -79.14
CA LYS A 270 49.21 -57.25 -80.12
C LYS A 270 50.58 -57.43 -80.79
N PHE A 271 51.40 -56.39 -80.83
CA PHE A 271 52.75 -56.46 -81.39
C PHE A 271 53.81 -56.95 -80.39
N HIS A 272 53.42 -57.18 -79.13
CA HIS A 272 54.28 -57.52 -78.00
C HIS A 272 53.90 -58.85 -77.32
N LYS A 273 53.25 -59.78 -78.04
CA LYS A 273 52.68 -61.05 -77.50
C LYS A 273 53.67 -62.02 -76.86
N GLU A 274 54.95 -61.94 -77.21
CA GLU A 274 55.99 -62.76 -76.58
C GLU A 274 56.43 -62.04 -75.30
N HIS A 275 55.80 -62.38 -74.18
CA HIS A 275 56.09 -61.84 -72.85
C HIS A 275 57.47 -62.30 -72.35
N SER A 276 58.53 -61.83 -73.01
CA SER A 276 59.92 -62.05 -72.63
C SER A 276 60.40 -60.92 -71.73
N SER A 277 61.23 -61.23 -70.74
CA SER A 277 61.87 -60.26 -69.84
C SER A 277 62.85 -59.30 -70.56
N THR A 278 63.16 -59.56 -71.83
CA THR A 278 64.08 -58.76 -72.67
C THR A 278 63.37 -57.97 -73.77
N GLN A 279 62.03 -57.91 -73.75
CA GLN A 279 61.27 -57.26 -74.81
C GLN A 279 61.46 -55.74 -74.79
N GLN A 280 61.63 -55.15 -75.98
CA GLN A 280 61.67 -53.70 -76.19
C GLN A 280 60.38 -53.23 -76.86
N CYS A 281 59.93 -52.03 -76.48
CA CYS A 281 58.77 -51.39 -77.09
C CYS A 281 59.07 -51.06 -78.56
N LYS A 282 58.26 -51.57 -79.50
CA LYS A 282 58.45 -51.31 -80.94
C LYS A 282 58.26 -49.85 -81.36
N PHE A 283 57.71 -49.01 -80.49
CA PHE A 283 57.53 -47.58 -80.75
C PHE A 283 58.75 -46.74 -80.34
N CYS A 284 59.29 -46.97 -79.13
CA CYS A 284 60.35 -46.13 -78.56
C CYS A 284 61.66 -46.86 -78.23
N ASN A 285 61.75 -48.17 -78.51
CA ASN A 285 62.87 -49.08 -78.23
C ASN A 285 63.30 -49.18 -76.75
N ASN A 286 62.56 -48.60 -75.82
CA ASN A 286 62.81 -48.78 -74.38
C ASN A 286 62.39 -50.20 -73.92
N PRO A 287 63.02 -50.74 -72.85
CA PRO A 287 62.61 -52.01 -72.25
C PRO A 287 61.14 -51.99 -71.81
N LEU A 288 60.38 -53.02 -72.19
CA LEU A 288 58.98 -53.21 -71.81
C LEU A 288 58.91 -54.34 -70.77
N THR A 289 58.77 -53.98 -69.50
CA THR A 289 58.78 -54.95 -68.38
C THR A 289 57.48 -55.75 -68.31
N LEU A 290 57.54 -56.97 -67.72
CA LEU A 290 56.36 -57.79 -67.45
C LEU A 290 55.33 -57.07 -66.59
N GLU A 291 55.78 -56.30 -65.60
CA GLU A 291 54.91 -55.46 -64.76
C GLU A 291 54.11 -54.46 -65.60
N ARG A 292 54.75 -53.82 -66.58
CA ARG A 292 54.08 -52.86 -67.47
C ARG A 292 53.07 -53.56 -68.37
N ILE A 293 53.36 -54.75 -68.86
CA ILE A 293 52.42 -55.53 -69.67
C ILE A 293 51.19 -55.94 -68.84
N VAL A 294 51.40 -56.48 -67.64
CA VAL A 294 50.30 -56.82 -66.71
C VAL A 294 49.47 -55.57 -66.37
N TRP A 295 50.13 -54.44 -66.18
CA TRP A 295 49.43 -53.17 -65.98
C TRP A 295 48.57 -52.80 -67.18
N ILE A 296 49.07 -52.90 -68.42
CA ILE A 296 48.29 -52.61 -69.63
C ILE A 296 47.09 -53.56 -69.71
N GLU A 297 47.30 -54.87 -69.53
CA GLU A 297 46.24 -55.89 -69.57
C GLU A 297 45.13 -55.64 -68.54
N ASN A 298 45.49 -55.23 -67.33
CA ASN A 298 44.52 -54.90 -66.29
C ASN A 298 43.71 -53.64 -66.62
N ASN A 299 44.29 -52.68 -67.35
CA ASN A 299 43.64 -51.41 -67.68
C ASN A 299 42.78 -51.46 -68.96
N ILE A 300 43.04 -52.41 -69.86
CA ILE A 300 42.24 -52.62 -71.09
C ILE A 300 41.00 -53.51 -70.86
N LYS A 301 41.02 -54.45 -69.90
CA LYS A 301 39.87 -55.31 -69.62
C LYS A 301 38.72 -54.47 -69.05
N ASP A 302 37.51 -54.61 -69.60
CA ASP A 302 36.31 -54.04 -69.00
C ASP A 302 35.78 -54.95 -67.89
N ASP A 303 35.50 -54.39 -66.70
CA ASP A 303 34.85 -55.13 -65.60
C ASP A 303 33.32 -55.26 -65.82
N SER A 304 32.86 -55.17 -67.06
CA SER A 304 31.43 -55.16 -67.43
C SER A 304 30.68 -56.49 -67.13
N GLY A 305 31.30 -57.42 -66.39
CA GLY A 305 30.72 -58.68 -65.95
C GLY A 305 29.99 -58.63 -64.60
N GLU A 306 30.14 -57.57 -63.79
CA GLU A 306 29.46 -57.49 -62.48
C GLU A 306 28.52 -56.28 -62.42
N LYS A 307 27.48 -56.31 -63.27
CA LYS A 307 26.23 -55.65 -62.90
C LYS A 307 25.65 -56.45 -61.74
N GLU A 308 25.94 -56.02 -60.53
CA GLU A 308 25.29 -56.49 -59.31
C GLU A 308 23.77 -56.43 -59.53
N LYS A 309 23.14 -57.61 -59.63
CA LYS A 309 21.71 -57.74 -59.40
C LYS A 309 21.51 -57.42 -57.92
N ILE A 310 21.07 -56.20 -57.65
CA ILE A 310 20.47 -55.81 -56.36
C ILE A 310 19.24 -56.66 -56.12
#